data_AF-A0A5P9Q0Y2-F1
#
_entry.id   AF-A0A5P9Q0Y2-F1
#
_cell.length_a   1.000
_cell.length_b   1.000
_cell.length_c   1.000
_cell.angle_alpha   90.00
_cell.angle_beta   90.00
_cell.angle_gamma   90.00
#
_symmetry.space_group_name_H-M   'P 1'
#
loop_
_entity.id
_entity.type
_entity.pdbx_description
1 polymer ?
#
loop_
_entity_poly.entity_id
_entity_poly.type
_entity_poly.pdbx_seq_one_letter_code
_entity_poly.pdbx_strand_id
1 'polypeptide(L)'
;MNWAAERRANRAAEAEQDRLNADAASARRIAERNALAEQARADAALLTKQKRAEREAKAARRAAFWARLRTWATAHTVDLLIYPLAIASAIMAIPSMARFGWDVYGNATGVVLPVLSELGMWAFAVATTASRRAHPDRPVWALQAGVWMFALVAFGLNVLHGLSRGMSAAVVMGVASIAGVLAHQLVTATPRRAAADRRAARVDRRAARKVAKVQRAAVRQAVAEIDAAGRASLVYVPGRYCLSGRGRLVEAVVPGMPVEPPAELAEVLGDEVSAWLATQARPSIPEPDSGPVATLDHSGDQRKSTPTHPSPQRQKRTLADLRREFADAVATDSIDPKSAESIRKTLRCSPARARQLRDEYRKGNAA
;
A
#
# COMPACT_ATOMS: atom_id res chain seq x y z
N MET A 1 -11.39 -46.78 -102.33
CA MET A 1 -11.15 -45.53 -101.58
C MET A 1 -10.01 -44.78 -102.25
N ASN A 2 -10.10 -43.46 -102.41
CA ASN A 2 -9.15 -42.66 -103.21
C ASN A 2 -8.15 -41.97 -102.29
N TRP A 3 -6.86 -42.31 -102.40
CA TRP A 3 -5.72 -41.76 -101.62
C TRP A 3 -5.68 -40.22 -101.58
N ALA A 4 -6.17 -39.55 -102.63
CA ALA A 4 -6.28 -38.09 -102.66
C ALA A 4 -7.33 -37.50 -101.69
N ALA A 5 -8.33 -38.29 -101.27
CA ALA A 5 -9.29 -37.91 -100.25
C ALA A 5 -8.68 -38.05 -98.84
N GLU A 6 -7.94 -39.13 -98.57
CA GLU A 6 -7.23 -39.34 -97.30
C GLU A 6 -6.18 -38.25 -97.05
N ARG A 7 -5.41 -37.84 -98.06
CA ARG A 7 -4.47 -36.72 -97.92
C ARG A 7 -5.14 -35.36 -97.68
N ARG A 8 -6.40 -35.18 -98.08
CA ARG A 8 -7.16 -33.96 -97.77
C ARG A 8 -7.70 -34.01 -96.34
N ALA A 9 -8.20 -35.18 -95.92
CA ALA A 9 -8.65 -35.41 -94.55
C ALA A 9 -7.50 -35.25 -93.55
N ASN A 10 -6.33 -35.83 -93.82
CA ASN A 10 -5.17 -35.73 -92.93
C ASN A 10 -4.66 -34.29 -92.81
N ARG A 11 -4.61 -33.53 -93.93
CA ARG A 11 -4.24 -32.10 -93.88
C ARG A 11 -5.26 -31.25 -93.15
N ALA A 12 -6.54 -31.58 -93.24
CA ALA A 12 -7.58 -30.90 -92.47
C ALA A 12 -7.44 -31.19 -90.97
N ALA A 13 -7.18 -32.44 -90.59
CA ALA A 13 -6.96 -32.85 -89.21
C ALA A 13 -5.68 -32.22 -88.61
N GLU A 14 -4.58 -32.17 -89.37
CA GLU A 14 -3.33 -31.50 -88.96
C GLU A 14 -3.54 -30.00 -88.76
N ALA A 15 -4.25 -29.33 -89.68
CA ALA A 15 -4.56 -27.91 -89.54
C ALA A 15 -5.50 -27.60 -88.34
N GLU A 16 -6.42 -28.52 -88.00
CA GLU A 16 -7.26 -28.41 -86.82
C GLU A 16 -6.44 -28.61 -85.53
N GLN A 17 -5.56 -29.61 -85.51
CA GLN A 17 -4.66 -29.85 -84.40
C GLN A 17 -3.71 -28.66 -84.16
N ASP A 18 -3.19 -28.05 -85.24
CA ASP A 18 -2.35 -26.87 -85.16
C ASP A 18 -3.08 -25.65 -84.58
N ARG A 19 -4.36 -25.46 -84.94
CA ARG A 19 -5.22 -24.42 -84.33
C ARG A 19 -5.41 -24.68 -82.85
N LEU A 20 -5.77 -25.91 -82.47
CA LEU A 20 -5.94 -26.29 -81.05
C LEU A 20 -4.65 -26.11 -80.25
N ASN A 21 -3.50 -26.47 -80.83
CA ASN A 21 -2.19 -26.28 -80.21
C ASN A 21 -1.84 -24.79 -80.06
N ALA A 22 -2.14 -23.96 -81.07
CA ALA A 22 -1.93 -22.52 -81.03
C ALA A 22 -2.82 -21.84 -79.98
N ASP A 23 -4.09 -22.26 -79.89
CA ASP A 23 -5.03 -21.78 -78.89
C ASP A 23 -4.59 -22.19 -77.49
N ALA A 24 -4.20 -23.45 -77.28
CA ALA A 24 -3.65 -23.93 -76.01
C ALA A 24 -2.34 -23.22 -75.62
N ALA A 25 -1.48 -22.87 -76.58
CA ALA A 25 -0.28 -22.09 -76.32
C ALA A 25 -0.60 -20.63 -75.94
N SER A 26 -1.61 -20.02 -76.58
CA SER A 26 -2.07 -18.68 -76.23
C SER A 26 -2.70 -18.63 -74.84
N ALA A 27 -3.54 -19.62 -74.50
CA ALA A 27 -4.17 -19.77 -73.20
C ALA A 27 -3.12 -19.95 -72.08
N ARG A 28 -2.09 -20.78 -72.30
CA ARG A 28 -0.97 -20.94 -71.36
C ARG A 28 -0.22 -19.62 -71.12
N ARG A 29 0.10 -18.87 -72.18
CA ARG A 29 0.75 -17.56 -72.05
C ARG A 29 -0.09 -16.53 -71.30
N ILE A 30 -1.42 -16.54 -71.48
CA ILE A 30 -2.33 -15.65 -70.74
C ILE A 30 -2.36 -16.06 -69.26
N ALA A 31 -2.45 -17.36 -68.96
CA ALA A 31 -2.46 -17.87 -67.60
C ALA A 31 -1.15 -17.53 -66.86
N GLU A 32 0.01 -17.74 -67.49
CA GLU A 32 1.32 -17.38 -66.92
C GLU A 32 1.43 -15.87 -66.63
N ARG A 33 0.99 -15.02 -67.56
CA ARG A 33 1.00 -13.56 -67.36
C ARG A 33 0.09 -13.13 -66.21
N ASN A 34 -1.08 -13.75 -66.10
CA ASN A 34 -2.01 -13.47 -65.01
C ASN A 34 -1.42 -13.91 -63.67
N ALA A 35 -0.83 -15.11 -63.60
CA ALA A 35 -0.17 -15.61 -62.38
C ALA A 35 0.99 -14.70 -61.93
N LEU A 36 1.84 -14.23 -62.86
CA LEU A 36 2.90 -13.29 -62.55
C LEU A 36 2.37 -11.92 -62.10
N ALA A 37 1.29 -11.43 -62.71
CA ALA A 37 0.66 -10.18 -62.30
C ALA A 37 0.03 -10.27 -60.90
N GLU A 38 -0.57 -11.41 -60.55
CA GLU A 38 -1.12 -11.67 -59.21
C GLU A 38 -0.01 -11.75 -58.15
N GLN A 39 1.09 -12.45 -58.44
CA GLN A 39 2.27 -12.49 -57.57
C GLN A 39 2.84 -11.09 -57.36
N ALA A 40 3.01 -10.30 -58.41
CA ALA A 40 3.51 -8.93 -58.31
C ALA A 40 2.60 -8.02 -57.45
N ARG A 41 1.27 -8.18 -57.55
CA ARG A 41 0.31 -7.44 -56.70
C ARG A 41 0.41 -7.88 -55.24
N ALA A 42 0.53 -9.19 -54.98
CA ALA A 42 0.69 -9.72 -53.63
C ALA A 42 1.99 -9.22 -52.99
N ASP A 43 3.11 -9.24 -53.72
CA ASP A 43 4.41 -8.74 -53.24
C ASP A 43 4.38 -7.24 -52.97
N ALA A 44 3.77 -6.44 -53.85
CA ALA A 44 3.59 -5.01 -53.63
C ALA A 44 2.73 -4.72 -52.38
N ALA A 45 1.67 -5.51 -52.16
CA ALA A 45 0.84 -5.40 -50.96
C ALA A 45 1.62 -5.77 -49.69
N LEU A 46 2.49 -6.78 -49.73
CA LEU A 46 3.35 -7.15 -48.60
C LEU A 46 4.37 -6.06 -48.29
N LEU A 47 5.04 -5.50 -49.30
CA LEU A 47 6.02 -4.43 -49.11
C LEU A 47 5.39 -3.16 -48.52
N THR A 48 4.18 -2.80 -48.96
CA THR A 48 3.47 -1.64 -48.40
C THR A 48 3.03 -1.88 -46.96
N LYS A 49 2.54 -3.09 -46.62
CA LYS A 49 2.24 -3.49 -45.24
C LYS A 49 3.48 -3.45 -44.36
N GLN A 50 4.61 -3.99 -44.82
CA GLN A 50 5.89 -3.95 -44.08
C GLN A 50 6.36 -2.51 -43.85
N LYS A 51 6.35 -1.66 -44.88
CA LYS A 51 6.73 -0.24 -44.74
C LYS A 51 5.82 0.52 -43.77
N ARG A 52 4.51 0.23 -43.75
CA ARG A 52 3.57 0.81 -42.77
C ARG A 52 3.88 0.32 -41.35
N ALA A 53 4.05 -0.98 -41.17
CA ALA A 53 4.40 -1.58 -39.88
C ALA A 53 5.72 -1.03 -39.33
N GLU A 54 6.74 -0.84 -40.17
CA GLU A 54 8.00 -0.22 -39.75
C GLU A 54 7.85 1.24 -39.32
N ARG A 55 7.04 2.03 -40.06
CA ARG A 55 6.76 3.43 -39.72
C ARG A 55 5.99 3.53 -38.41
N GLU A 56 4.98 2.68 -38.21
CA GLU A 56 4.21 2.58 -36.98
C GLU A 56 5.08 2.15 -35.82
N ALA A 57 5.95 1.14 -36.00
CA ALA A 57 6.90 0.71 -34.97
C ALA A 57 7.88 1.83 -34.59
N LYS A 58 8.40 2.59 -35.57
CA LYS A 58 9.27 3.75 -35.31
C LYS A 58 8.52 4.87 -34.57
N ALA A 59 7.29 5.17 -34.97
CA ALA A 59 6.44 6.16 -34.32
C ALA A 59 6.10 5.74 -32.88
N ALA A 60 5.73 4.48 -32.66
CA ALA A 60 5.46 3.93 -31.34
C ALA A 60 6.68 3.97 -30.42
N ARG A 61 7.88 3.64 -30.92
CA ARG A 61 9.14 3.78 -30.17
C ARG A 61 9.40 5.22 -29.74
N ARG A 62 9.21 6.19 -30.65
CA ARG A 62 9.35 7.62 -30.35
C ARG A 62 8.31 8.07 -29.32
N ALA A 63 7.04 7.71 -29.52
CA ALA A 63 5.97 8.05 -28.59
C ALA A 63 6.22 7.47 -27.19
N ALA A 64 6.67 6.21 -27.10
CA ALA A 64 7.04 5.58 -25.85
C ALA A 64 8.25 6.27 -25.19
N PHE A 65 9.24 6.68 -25.97
CA PHE A 65 10.38 7.46 -25.47
C PHE A 65 9.93 8.81 -24.89
N TRP A 66 9.12 9.57 -25.63
CA TRP A 66 8.60 10.86 -25.16
C TRP A 66 7.66 10.71 -23.96
N ALA A 67 6.84 9.66 -23.92
CA ALA A 67 6.00 9.36 -22.77
C ALA A 67 6.84 9.03 -21.53
N ARG A 68 7.92 8.25 -21.67
CA ARG A 68 8.90 7.98 -20.60
C ARG A 68 9.60 9.25 -20.14
N LEU A 69 10.04 10.08 -21.08
CA LEU A 69 10.71 11.35 -20.75
C LEU A 69 9.76 12.32 -20.04
N ARG A 70 8.51 12.41 -20.48
CA ARG A 70 7.50 13.27 -19.85
C ARG A 70 7.13 12.78 -18.46
N THR A 71 6.91 11.47 -18.28
CA THR A 71 6.65 10.89 -16.95
C THR A 71 7.83 11.07 -16.01
N TRP A 72 9.06 10.89 -16.50
CA TRP A 72 10.27 11.19 -15.74
C TRP A 72 10.36 12.67 -15.38
N ALA A 73 10.14 13.58 -16.33
CA ALA A 73 10.20 15.01 -16.10
C ALA A 73 9.14 15.46 -15.09
N THR A 74 7.90 14.95 -15.18
CA THR A 74 6.84 15.24 -14.20
C THR A 74 7.17 14.73 -12.80
N ALA A 75 7.87 13.59 -12.70
CA ALA A 75 8.32 13.04 -11.42
C ALA A 75 9.51 13.81 -10.82
N HIS A 76 10.26 14.54 -11.65
CA HIS A 76 11.48 15.28 -11.28
C HIS A 76 11.34 16.79 -11.49
N THR A 77 10.14 17.35 -11.60
CA THR A 77 9.94 18.79 -11.87
C THR A 77 10.61 19.67 -10.82
N VAL A 78 10.47 19.32 -9.54
CA VAL A 78 11.08 20.10 -8.47
C VAL A 78 12.60 19.89 -8.42
N ASP A 79 13.06 18.66 -8.66
CA ASP A 79 14.48 18.31 -8.78
C ASP A 79 15.14 19.12 -9.91
N LEU A 80 14.48 19.24 -11.07
CA LEU A 80 14.93 20.00 -12.25
C LEU A 80 15.03 21.51 -12.01
N LEU A 81 14.28 22.07 -11.07
CA LEU A 81 14.39 23.49 -10.70
C LEU A 81 15.47 23.72 -9.63
N ILE A 82 15.64 22.76 -8.71
CA ILE A 82 16.60 22.87 -7.61
C ILE A 82 18.03 22.64 -8.09
N TYR A 83 18.27 21.64 -8.93
CA TYR A 83 19.63 21.26 -9.33
C TYR A 83 20.39 22.36 -10.10
N PRO A 84 19.79 23.08 -11.07
CA PRO A 84 20.49 24.19 -11.73
C PRO A 84 20.86 25.32 -10.76
N LEU A 85 19.97 25.65 -9.83
CA LEU A 85 20.23 26.67 -8.79
C LEU A 85 21.38 26.21 -7.87
N ALA A 86 21.38 24.94 -7.48
CA ALA A 86 22.44 24.34 -6.69
C ALA A 86 23.79 24.35 -7.42
N ILE A 87 23.81 23.99 -8.70
CA ILE A 87 25.01 24.02 -9.54
C ILE A 87 25.54 25.46 -9.64
N ALA A 88 24.68 26.43 -9.91
CA ALA A 88 25.06 27.84 -9.97
C ALA A 88 25.64 28.33 -8.63
N SER A 89 25.01 27.94 -7.51
CA SER A 89 25.51 28.25 -6.17
C SER A 89 26.87 27.59 -5.90
N ALA A 90 27.05 26.32 -6.26
CA ALA A 90 28.30 25.59 -6.08
C ALA A 90 29.45 26.21 -6.89
N ILE A 91 29.20 26.61 -8.15
CA ILE A 91 30.18 27.27 -9.00
C ILE A 91 30.69 28.57 -8.37
N MET A 92 29.85 29.31 -7.65
CA MET A 92 30.24 30.54 -6.97
C MET A 92 30.84 30.30 -5.58
N ALA A 93 30.30 29.35 -4.81
CA ALA A 93 30.69 29.08 -3.43
C ALA A 93 32.02 28.33 -3.31
N ILE A 94 32.26 27.33 -4.18
CA ILE A 94 33.46 26.49 -4.08
C ILE A 94 34.75 27.31 -4.25
N PRO A 95 34.90 28.18 -5.28
CA PRO A 95 36.13 28.97 -5.42
C PRO A 95 36.34 29.97 -4.28
N SER A 96 35.26 30.57 -3.77
CA SER A 96 35.34 31.55 -2.68
C SER A 96 35.73 30.90 -1.35
N MET A 97 35.18 29.72 -1.04
CA MET A 97 35.59 28.96 0.15
C MET A 97 36.99 28.34 0.01
N ALA A 98 37.37 27.88 -1.18
CA ALA A 98 38.72 27.39 -1.47
C ALA A 98 39.77 28.48 -1.18
N ARG A 99 39.53 29.71 -1.66
CA ARG A 99 40.41 30.85 -1.39
C ARG A 99 40.48 31.19 0.10
N PHE A 100 39.34 31.25 0.78
CA PHE A 100 39.30 31.49 2.22
C PHE A 100 40.05 30.40 3.01
N GLY A 101 39.87 29.13 2.65
CA GLY A 101 40.58 28.02 3.27
C GLY A 101 42.10 28.10 3.07
N TRP A 102 42.55 28.53 1.88
CA TRP A 102 43.96 28.81 1.64
C TRP A 102 44.47 29.95 2.53
N ASP A 103 43.73 31.05 2.64
CA ASP A 103 44.10 32.22 3.45
C ASP A 103 44.19 31.88 4.96
N VAL A 104 43.35 30.96 5.45
CA VAL A 104 43.33 30.56 6.86
C VAL A 104 44.41 29.53 7.22
N TYR A 105 44.62 28.51 6.39
CA TYR A 105 45.49 27.38 6.74
C TYR A 105 46.87 27.43 6.05
N GLY A 106 47.06 28.34 5.10
CA GLY A 106 48.34 28.55 4.40
C GLY A 106 48.82 27.36 3.56
N ASN A 107 47.97 26.35 3.32
CA ASN A 107 48.34 25.12 2.64
C ASN A 107 47.16 24.53 1.82
N ALA A 108 47.47 23.58 0.94
CA ALA A 108 46.49 22.92 0.08
C ALA A 108 45.39 22.18 0.87
N THR A 109 45.68 21.73 2.08
CA THR A 109 44.70 21.09 2.98
C THR A 109 43.54 22.02 3.34
N GLY A 110 43.81 23.33 3.48
CA GLY A 110 42.78 24.34 3.72
C GLY A 110 41.76 24.48 2.59
N VAL A 111 42.18 24.22 1.34
CA VAL A 111 41.31 24.25 0.15
C VAL A 111 40.37 23.04 0.10
N VAL A 112 40.84 21.88 0.57
CA VAL A 112 40.11 20.61 0.45
C VAL A 112 39.00 20.50 1.50
N LEU A 113 39.19 21.06 2.69
CA LEU A 113 38.23 20.98 3.80
C LEU A 113 36.82 21.50 3.45
N PRO A 114 36.66 22.73 2.89
CA PRO A 114 35.34 23.23 2.49
C PRO A 114 34.70 22.41 1.37
N VAL A 115 35.51 21.96 0.41
CA VAL A 115 35.05 21.11 -0.70
C VAL A 115 34.51 19.78 -0.17
N LEU A 116 35.21 19.14 0.77
CA LEU A 116 34.76 17.91 1.40
C LEU A 116 33.49 18.09 2.22
N SER A 117 33.33 19.22 2.93
CA SER A 117 32.10 19.47 3.69
C SER A 117 30.88 19.69 2.78
N GLU A 118 31.04 20.41 1.68
CA GLU A 118 29.98 20.64 0.69
C GLU A 118 29.63 19.34 -0.04
N LEU A 119 30.63 18.62 -0.56
CA LEU A 119 30.42 17.33 -1.23
C LEU A 119 29.84 16.27 -0.28
N GLY A 120 30.27 16.26 0.98
CA GLY A 120 29.73 15.40 2.02
C GLY A 120 28.24 15.64 2.22
N MET A 121 27.83 16.91 2.36
CA MET A 121 26.41 17.28 2.47
C MET A 121 25.58 16.79 1.28
N TRP A 122 26.08 17.00 0.05
CA TRP A 122 25.45 16.51 -1.17
C TRP A 122 25.35 14.99 -1.22
N ALA A 123 26.41 14.29 -0.82
CA ALA A 123 26.41 12.83 -0.75
C ALA A 123 25.34 12.30 0.23
N PHE A 124 25.21 12.90 1.41
CA PHE A 124 24.16 12.55 2.37
C PHE A 124 22.75 12.88 1.87
N ALA A 125 22.57 14.01 1.18
CA ALA A 125 21.29 14.38 0.59
C ALA A 125 20.85 13.40 -0.52
N VAL A 126 21.78 13.06 -1.43
CA VAL A 126 21.56 12.07 -2.49
C VAL A 126 21.28 10.69 -1.90
N ALA A 127 22.07 10.27 -0.91
CA ALA A 127 21.87 9.00 -0.21
C ALA A 127 20.50 8.93 0.48
N THR A 128 20.03 10.03 1.07
CA THR A 128 18.69 10.09 1.69
C THR A 128 17.60 9.87 0.65
N THR A 129 17.70 10.54 -0.49
CA THR A 129 16.72 10.42 -1.58
C THR A 129 16.75 9.02 -2.21
N ALA A 130 17.93 8.49 -2.50
CA ALA A 130 18.11 7.14 -3.03
C ALA A 130 17.57 6.08 -2.05
N SER A 131 17.90 6.20 -0.76
CA SER A 131 17.43 5.27 0.28
C SER A 131 15.91 5.30 0.43
N ARG A 132 15.28 6.49 0.40
CA ARG A 132 13.81 6.60 0.44
C ARG A 132 13.12 5.98 -0.78
N ARG A 133 13.74 6.04 -1.97
CA ARG A 133 13.22 5.43 -3.20
C ARG A 133 13.40 3.91 -3.21
N ALA A 134 14.56 3.41 -2.79
CA ALA A 134 14.87 1.98 -2.80
C ALA A 134 14.21 1.22 -1.63
N HIS A 135 14.12 1.84 -0.46
CA HIS A 135 13.63 1.21 0.77
C HIS A 135 12.69 2.15 1.54
N PRO A 136 11.41 2.27 1.13
CA PRO A 136 10.45 3.21 1.73
C PRO A 136 10.20 2.99 3.23
N ASP A 137 10.43 1.78 3.72
CA ASP A 137 10.22 1.38 5.12
C ASP A 137 11.45 1.58 6.01
N ARG A 138 12.63 1.86 5.43
CA ARG A 138 13.84 2.06 6.22
C ARG A 138 13.87 3.48 6.81
N PRO A 139 14.20 3.60 8.10
CA PRO A 139 14.39 4.91 8.70
C PRO A 139 15.65 5.57 8.15
N VAL A 140 15.52 6.79 7.63
CA VAL A 140 16.66 7.57 7.08
C VAL A 140 17.14 8.68 8.04
N TRP A 141 16.79 8.60 9.33
CA TRP A 141 17.11 9.64 10.31
C TRP A 141 18.62 9.87 10.43
N ALA A 142 19.44 8.82 10.30
CA ALA A 142 20.90 8.93 10.40
C ALA A 142 21.48 9.75 9.23
N LEU A 143 20.96 9.55 8.01
CA LEU A 143 21.38 10.32 6.83
C LEU A 143 20.93 11.79 6.95
N GLN A 144 19.71 12.02 7.46
CA GLN A 144 19.22 13.38 7.73
C GLN A 144 20.04 14.07 8.81
N ALA A 145 20.42 13.38 9.87
CA ALA A 145 21.31 13.91 10.90
C ALA A 145 22.67 14.33 10.31
N GLY A 146 23.21 13.55 9.37
CA GLY A 146 24.39 13.92 8.59
C GLY A 146 24.20 15.25 7.84
N VAL A 147 23.11 15.40 7.09
CA VAL A 147 22.80 16.66 6.37
C VAL A 147 22.73 17.86 7.32
N TRP A 148 22.04 17.72 8.46
CA TRP A 148 21.93 18.79 9.45
C TRP A 148 23.27 19.15 10.10
N MET A 149 24.11 18.16 10.36
CA MET A 149 25.44 18.37 10.92
C MET A 149 26.32 19.17 9.96
N PHE A 150 26.37 18.81 8.68
CA PHE A 150 27.12 19.59 7.69
C PHE A 150 26.54 20.99 7.46
N ALA A 151 25.21 21.13 7.45
CA ALA A 151 24.57 22.44 7.34
C ALA A 151 24.92 23.36 8.52
N LEU A 152 24.99 22.82 9.75
CA LEU A 152 25.39 23.56 10.94
C LEU A 152 26.86 23.99 10.89
N VAL A 153 27.75 23.12 10.42
CA VAL A 153 29.17 23.47 10.22
C VAL A 153 29.31 24.57 9.17
N ALA A 154 28.63 24.44 8.03
CA ALA A 154 28.63 25.45 6.97
C ALA A 154 28.08 26.79 7.45
N PHE A 155 27.00 26.77 8.24
CA PHE A 155 26.46 27.96 8.91
C PHE A 155 27.52 28.62 9.79
N GLY A 156 28.17 27.85 10.67
CA GLY A 156 29.19 28.36 11.59
C GLY A 156 30.36 29.01 10.86
N LEU A 157 30.87 28.37 9.81
CA LEU A 157 31.96 28.91 8.98
C LEU A 157 31.56 30.22 8.28
N ASN A 158 30.35 30.29 7.72
CA ASN A 158 29.86 31.50 7.05
C ASN A 158 29.57 32.64 8.03
N VAL A 159 29.04 32.35 9.22
CA VAL A 159 28.88 33.34 10.29
C VAL A 159 30.24 33.87 10.71
N LEU A 160 31.22 32.99 10.96
CA LEU A 160 32.56 33.40 11.38
C LEU A 160 33.24 34.27 10.32
N HIS A 161 33.09 33.91 9.04
CA HIS A 161 33.57 34.72 7.93
C HIS A 161 32.87 36.07 7.86
N GLY A 162 31.54 36.10 8.01
CA GLY A 162 30.78 37.34 8.00
C GLY A 162 31.07 38.25 9.19
N LEU A 163 31.44 37.71 10.36
CA LEU A 163 31.83 38.50 11.53
C LEU A 163 33.04 39.40 11.25
N SER A 164 33.97 38.97 10.38
CA SER A 164 35.09 39.81 9.92
C SER A 164 34.64 41.06 9.14
N ARG A 165 33.40 41.06 8.63
CA ARG A 165 32.76 42.14 7.87
C ARG A 165 31.63 42.83 8.65
N GLY A 166 31.34 42.39 9.88
CA GLY A 166 30.29 42.91 10.74
C GLY A 166 29.14 41.93 11.02
N MET A 167 28.37 42.21 12.08
CA MET A 167 27.30 41.33 12.58
C MET A 167 26.19 41.09 11.53
N SER A 168 25.79 42.12 10.79
CA SER A 168 24.80 42.00 9.72
C SER A 168 25.25 41.04 8.62
N ALA A 169 26.51 41.13 8.19
CA ALA A 169 27.08 40.21 7.21
C ALA A 169 27.15 38.77 7.75
N ALA A 170 27.50 38.58 9.03
CA ALA A 170 27.50 37.27 9.68
C ALA A 170 26.13 36.59 9.62
N VAL A 171 25.06 37.30 9.98
CA VAL A 171 23.69 36.76 9.95
C VAL A 171 23.25 36.44 8.52
N VAL A 172 23.46 37.36 7.58
CA VAL A 172 23.05 37.17 6.18
C VAL A 172 23.79 35.99 5.56
N MET A 173 25.10 35.89 5.75
CA MET A 173 25.91 34.79 5.19
C MET A 173 25.55 33.44 5.82
N GLY A 174 25.35 33.40 7.15
CA GLY A 174 24.91 32.19 7.83
C GLY A 174 23.54 31.72 7.35
N VAL A 175 22.53 32.59 7.34
CA VAL A 175 21.17 32.21 6.92
C VAL A 175 21.15 31.80 5.44
N ALA A 176 21.85 32.54 4.57
CA ALA A 176 21.92 32.21 3.15
C ALA A 176 22.55 30.83 2.90
N SER A 177 23.55 30.42 3.70
CA SER A 177 24.22 29.13 3.53
C SER A 177 23.31 27.94 3.83
N ILE A 178 22.38 28.08 4.78
CA ILE A 178 21.44 27.00 5.13
C ILE A 178 20.11 27.07 4.38
N ALA A 179 19.78 28.22 3.78
CA ALA A 179 18.50 28.42 3.07
C ALA A 179 18.30 27.39 1.95
N GLY A 180 19.36 27.07 1.19
CA GLY A 180 19.31 26.04 0.15
C GLY A 180 19.02 24.64 0.71
N VAL A 181 19.64 24.29 1.83
CA VAL A 181 19.41 23.00 2.53
C VAL A 181 17.98 22.93 3.06
N LEU A 182 17.49 24.00 3.68
CA LEU A 182 16.13 24.09 4.19
C LEU A 182 15.09 23.96 3.07
N ALA A 183 15.28 24.69 1.97
CA ALA A 183 14.43 24.59 0.79
C ALA A 183 14.45 23.18 0.20
N HIS A 184 15.63 22.57 0.07
CA HIS A 184 15.77 21.19 -0.39
C HIS A 184 15.08 20.21 0.55
N GLN A 185 15.22 20.36 1.87
CA GLN A 185 14.52 19.51 2.85
C GLN A 185 13.01 19.74 2.85
N LEU A 186 12.52 20.96 2.64
CA LEU A 186 11.08 21.23 2.52
C LEU A 186 10.46 20.54 1.30
N VAL A 187 11.21 20.47 0.20
CA VAL A 187 10.78 19.80 -1.03
C VAL A 187 10.93 18.28 -0.95
N THR A 188 12.05 17.79 -0.42
CA THR A 188 12.39 16.37 -0.35
C THR A 188 11.84 15.66 0.88
N ALA A 189 11.42 16.41 1.91
CA ALA A 189 10.60 15.90 3.01
C ALA A 189 9.28 15.43 2.40
N THR A 190 9.30 14.14 2.10
CA THR A 190 8.26 13.26 1.56
C THR A 190 6.88 13.90 1.50
N PRO A 191 6.19 13.89 0.33
CA PRO A 191 4.83 14.41 0.23
C PRO A 191 4.01 13.85 1.39
N ARG A 192 3.32 14.74 2.10
CA ARG A 192 2.49 14.39 3.26
C ARG A 192 1.63 13.18 2.87
N ARG A 193 1.96 11.99 3.37
CA ARG A 193 1.16 10.77 3.16
C ARG A 193 -0.30 11.14 3.33
N ALA A 194 -1.13 10.84 2.33
CA ALA A 194 -2.52 11.23 2.33
C ALA A 194 -3.16 10.68 3.62
N ALA A 195 -4.17 11.39 4.15
CA ALA A 195 -4.82 10.94 5.38
C ALA A 195 -5.34 9.49 5.26
N ALA A 196 -5.73 9.06 4.05
CA ALA A 196 -6.09 7.70 3.70
C ALA A 196 -4.94 6.70 3.91
N ASP A 197 -3.75 6.97 3.37
CA ASP A 197 -2.56 6.10 3.51
C ASP A 197 -2.15 5.93 4.97
N ARG A 198 -2.28 7.00 5.77
CA ARG A 198 -2.00 6.92 7.22
C ARG A 198 -3.02 6.05 7.95
N ARG A 199 -4.29 6.07 7.52
CA ARG A 199 -5.33 5.22 8.09
C ARG A 199 -5.10 3.76 7.72
N ALA A 200 -4.82 3.48 6.44
CA ALA A 200 -4.45 2.14 5.96
C ALA A 200 -3.25 1.58 6.75
N ALA A 201 -2.13 2.33 6.79
CA ALA A 201 -0.94 1.91 7.55
C ALA A 201 -1.19 1.72 9.06
N ARG A 202 -2.14 2.45 9.66
CA ARG A 202 -2.55 2.23 11.06
C ARG A 202 -3.34 0.94 11.22
N VAL A 203 -4.23 0.63 10.27
CA VAL A 203 -4.97 -0.64 10.24
C VAL A 203 -4.00 -1.80 10.06
N ASP A 204 -3.06 -1.71 9.13
CA ASP A 204 -2.06 -2.76 8.87
C ASP A 204 -1.18 -3.01 10.09
N ARG A 205 -0.69 -1.94 10.74
CA ARG A 205 0.07 -2.08 12.00
C ARG A 205 -0.74 -2.72 13.11
N ARG A 206 -2.04 -2.39 13.21
CA ARG A 206 -2.92 -3.00 14.22
C ARG A 206 -3.19 -4.47 13.89
N ALA A 207 -3.38 -4.80 12.62
CA ALA A 207 -3.54 -6.18 12.14
C ALA A 207 -2.28 -6.99 12.43
N ALA A 208 -1.10 -6.50 12.04
CA ALA A 208 0.19 -7.14 12.31
C ALA A 208 0.44 -7.37 13.81
N ARG A 209 0.12 -6.38 14.67
CA ARG A 209 0.20 -6.53 16.13
C ARG A 209 -0.76 -7.59 16.67
N LYS A 210 -1.98 -7.68 16.12
CA LYS A 210 -2.94 -8.73 16.48
C LYS A 210 -2.43 -10.10 16.06
N VAL A 211 -1.97 -10.25 14.81
CA VAL A 211 -1.39 -11.50 14.29
C VAL A 211 -0.23 -11.95 15.15
N ALA A 212 0.74 -11.07 15.45
CA ALA A 212 1.87 -11.40 16.31
C ALA A 212 1.42 -11.83 17.72
N LYS A 213 0.38 -11.20 18.28
CA LYS A 213 -0.16 -11.57 19.61
C LYS A 213 -0.85 -12.93 19.57
N VAL A 214 -1.59 -13.24 18.51
CA VAL A 214 -2.22 -14.55 18.27
C VAL A 214 -1.16 -15.62 18.10
N GLN A 215 -0.13 -15.39 17.29
CA GLN A 215 0.98 -16.33 17.10
C GLN A 215 1.67 -16.66 18.43
N ARG A 216 1.97 -15.66 19.26
CA ARG A 216 2.54 -15.89 20.60
C ARG A 216 1.60 -16.67 21.52
N ALA A 217 0.29 -16.46 21.41
CA ALA A 217 -0.68 -17.22 22.20
C ALA A 217 -0.79 -18.68 21.71
N ALA A 218 -0.75 -18.89 20.39
CA ALA A 218 -0.74 -20.20 19.77
C ALA A 218 0.48 -21.01 20.22
N VAL A 219 1.69 -20.44 20.15
CA VAL A 219 2.92 -21.11 20.62
C VAL A 219 2.83 -21.49 22.10
N ARG A 220 2.17 -20.70 22.94
CA ARG A 220 1.99 -21.01 24.38
C ARG A 220 0.94 -22.09 24.66
N GLN A 221 0.03 -22.35 23.74
CA GLN A 221 -1.01 -23.38 23.87
C GLN A 221 -0.73 -24.62 23.02
N ALA A 222 0.28 -24.56 22.14
CA ALA A 222 0.73 -25.70 21.38
C ALA A 222 1.24 -26.80 22.31
N VAL A 223 0.94 -28.05 21.95
CA VAL A 223 1.43 -29.22 22.66
C VAL A 223 2.71 -29.67 21.98
N ALA A 224 3.74 -29.97 22.76
CA ALA A 224 4.96 -30.56 22.22
C ALA A 224 4.74 -32.07 22.05
N GLU A 225 4.91 -32.58 20.83
CA GLU A 225 5.00 -34.00 20.54
C GLU A 225 6.49 -34.36 20.45
N ILE A 226 6.91 -35.40 21.18
CA ILE A 226 8.30 -35.88 21.16
C ILE A 226 8.28 -37.27 20.52
N ASP A 227 8.99 -37.43 19.40
CA ASP A 227 9.07 -38.71 18.69
C ASP A 227 9.98 -39.71 19.43
N ALA A 228 9.94 -40.99 19.02
CA ALA A 228 10.79 -42.03 19.58
C ALA A 228 12.30 -41.80 19.36
N ALA A 229 12.67 -40.90 18.44
CA ALA A 229 14.05 -40.48 18.20
C ALA A 229 14.45 -39.24 19.04
N GLY A 230 13.57 -38.73 19.91
CA GLY A 230 13.83 -37.57 20.77
C GLY A 230 13.67 -36.21 20.10
N ARG A 231 13.10 -36.12 18.90
CA ARG A 231 12.82 -34.85 18.23
C ARG A 231 11.48 -34.30 18.70
N ALA A 232 11.47 -33.03 19.12
CA ALA A 232 10.27 -32.32 19.54
C ALA A 232 9.67 -31.50 18.39
N SER A 233 8.37 -31.62 18.18
CA SER A 233 7.57 -30.78 17.28
C SER A 233 6.42 -30.10 18.05
N LEU A 234 5.95 -28.96 17.57
CA LEU A 234 4.78 -28.27 18.16
C LEU A 234 3.53 -28.59 17.34
N VAL A 235 2.54 -29.20 17.98
CA VAL A 235 1.24 -29.51 17.40
C VAL A 235 0.24 -28.43 17.79
N TYR A 236 -0.44 -27.88 16.77
CA TYR A 236 -1.47 -26.86 16.92
C TYR A 236 -2.82 -27.45 16.54
N VAL A 237 -3.86 -27.20 17.34
CA VAL A 237 -5.22 -27.58 16.98
C VAL A 237 -5.73 -26.62 15.89
N PRO A 238 -6.12 -27.11 14.70
CA PRO A 238 -6.68 -26.27 13.66
C PRO A 238 -8.07 -25.80 14.08
N GLY A 239 -8.38 -24.51 13.88
CA GLY A 239 -9.67 -23.96 14.26
C GLY A 239 -9.73 -22.44 14.19
N ARG A 240 -10.90 -21.89 14.47
CA ARG A 240 -11.11 -20.45 14.58
C ARG A 240 -10.96 -20.04 16.04
N TYR A 241 -10.04 -19.11 16.31
CA TYR A 241 -9.76 -18.68 17.68
C TYR A 241 -9.85 -17.17 17.84
N CYS A 242 -10.34 -16.74 18.99
CA CYS A 242 -10.28 -15.36 19.46
C CYS A 242 -9.35 -15.25 20.66
N LEU A 243 -8.75 -14.07 20.82
CA LEU A 243 -7.85 -13.82 21.93
C LEU A 243 -8.65 -13.30 23.12
N SER A 244 -8.72 -14.09 24.19
CA SER A 244 -9.35 -13.68 25.46
C SER A 244 -8.57 -12.54 26.13
N GLY A 245 -9.21 -11.85 27.09
CA GLY A 245 -8.60 -10.76 27.85
C GLY A 245 -7.29 -11.12 28.57
N ARG A 246 -7.07 -12.42 28.87
CA ARG A 246 -5.84 -12.94 29.49
C ARG A 246 -4.79 -13.42 28.48
N GLY A 247 -5.00 -13.22 27.18
CA GLY A 247 -4.03 -13.61 26.16
C GLY A 247 -4.00 -15.11 25.84
N ARG A 248 -5.05 -15.85 26.21
CA ARG A 248 -5.30 -17.24 25.80
C ARG A 248 -6.20 -17.27 24.55
N LEU A 249 -5.97 -18.22 23.65
CA LEU A 249 -6.89 -18.52 22.55
C LEU A 249 -8.10 -19.28 23.09
N VAL A 250 -9.28 -18.85 22.66
CA VAL A 250 -10.57 -19.49 22.92
C VAL A 250 -11.24 -19.67 21.57
N GLU A 251 -11.90 -20.80 21.37
CA GLU A 251 -12.62 -21.06 20.14
C GLU A 251 -13.62 -19.95 19.83
N ALA A 252 -13.63 -19.49 18.59
CA ALA A 252 -14.41 -18.36 18.15
C ALA A 252 -15.58 -18.82 17.30
N VAL A 253 -16.79 -18.63 17.83
CA VAL A 253 -18.02 -18.65 17.03
C VAL A 253 -18.17 -17.28 16.39
N VAL A 254 -17.95 -17.18 15.08
CA VAL A 254 -18.07 -15.92 14.34
C VAL A 254 -19.50 -15.84 13.74
N PRO A 255 -20.33 -14.87 14.16
CA PRO A 255 -21.67 -14.70 13.61
C PRO A 255 -21.63 -14.46 12.09
N GLY A 256 -22.47 -15.17 11.33
CA GLY A 256 -22.64 -14.96 9.89
C GLY A 256 -21.66 -15.71 8.97
N MET A 257 -20.77 -16.54 9.51
CA MET A 257 -20.05 -17.54 8.71
C MET A 257 -20.71 -18.91 8.88
N PRO A 258 -20.84 -19.71 7.80
CA PRO A 258 -21.25 -21.10 7.93
C PRO A 258 -20.32 -21.80 8.93
N VAL A 259 -20.93 -22.41 9.94
CA VAL A 259 -20.28 -23.42 10.78
C VAL A 259 -20.62 -24.72 10.09
N GLU A 260 -19.64 -25.39 9.49
CA GLU A 260 -19.82 -26.78 9.06
C GLU A 260 -19.98 -27.61 10.34
N PRO A 261 -21.16 -28.21 10.58
CA PRO A 261 -21.30 -29.13 11.69
C PRO A 261 -20.36 -30.32 11.46
N PRO A 262 -19.85 -30.95 12.55
CA PRO A 262 -19.18 -32.24 12.43
C PRO A 262 -20.07 -33.22 11.65
N ALA A 263 -19.48 -34.03 10.77
CA ALA A 263 -20.25 -34.90 9.86
C ALA A 263 -21.26 -35.79 10.60
N GLU A 264 -20.91 -36.31 11.77
CA GLU A 264 -21.79 -37.11 12.63
C GLU A 264 -22.97 -36.32 13.20
N LEU A 265 -22.78 -35.02 13.50
CA LEU A 265 -23.85 -34.15 13.98
C LEU A 265 -24.79 -33.74 12.84
N ALA A 266 -24.28 -33.66 11.61
CA ALA A 266 -25.06 -33.26 10.43
C ALA A 266 -26.12 -34.31 10.06
N GLU A 267 -25.80 -35.60 10.18
CA GLU A 267 -26.76 -36.69 9.94
C GLU A 267 -27.83 -36.74 11.04
N VAL A 268 -27.43 -36.68 12.31
CA VAL A 268 -28.38 -36.74 13.44
C VAL A 268 -29.33 -35.54 13.46
N LEU A 269 -28.83 -34.32 13.21
CA LEU A 269 -29.70 -33.14 13.08
C LEU A 269 -30.54 -33.18 11.80
N GLY A 270 -30.04 -33.75 10.70
CA GLY A 270 -30.80 -33.93 9.47
C GLY A 270 -32.03 -34.80 9.68
N ASP A 271 -31.87 -35.90 10.41
CA ASP A 271 -32.95 -36.82 10.74
C ASP A 271 -33.93 -36.21 11.76
N GLU A 272 -33.43 -35.51 12.78
CA GLU A 272 -34.26 -34.88 13.80
C GLU A 272 -35.07 -33.69 13.26
N VAL A 273 -34.47 -32.88 12.37
CA VAL A 273 -35.17 -31.78 11.68
C VAL A 273 -36.19 -32.32 10.69
N SER A 274 -35.85 -33.40 9.96
CA SER A 274 -36.80 -34.09 9.07
C SER A 274 -37.99 -34.66 9.83
N ALA A 275 -37.74 -35.29 10.98
CA ALA A 275 -38.78 -35.83 11.87
C ALA A 275 -39.66 -34.72 12.46
N TRP A 276 -39.07 -33.59 12.87
CA TRP A 276 -39.80 -32.44 13.37
C TRP A 276 -40.64 -31.75 12.29
N LEU A 277 -40.12 -31.62 11.07
CA LEU A 277 -40.85 -31.10 9.91
C LEU A 277 -42.00 -32.04 9.51
N ALA A 278 -41.84 -33.35 9.67
CA ALA A 278 -42.91 -34.32 9.43
C ALA A 278 -44.02 -34.27 10.48
N THR A 279 -43.73 -33.82 11.71
CA THR A 279 -44.73 -33.65 12.78
C THR A 279 -45.45 -32.31 12.73
N GLN A 280 -44.91 -31.30 12.04
CA GLN A 280 -45.64 -30.08 11.76
C GLN A 280 -46.62 -30.30 10.60
N ALA A 281 -47.89 -30.52 10.94
CA ALA A 281 -48.99 -30.32 10.00
C ALA A 281 -48.92 -28.88 9.48
N ARG A 282 -48.49 -28.72 8.23
CA ARG A 282 -48.40 -27.43 7.53
C ARG A 282 -49.76 -26.72 7.63
N PRO A 283 -49.86 -25.55 8.30
CA PRO A 283 -50.97 -24.66 8.04
C PRO A 283 -50.83 -24.22 6.57
N SER A 284 -51.87 -24.41 5.78
CA SER A 284 -51.96 -23.86 4.43
C SER A 284 -51.91 -22.33 4.53
N ILE A 285 -50.74 -21.75 4.31
CA ILE A 285 -50.58 -20.32 4.12
C ILE A 285 -51.22 -20.00 2.76
N PRO A 286 -52.18 -19.06 2.66
CA PRO A 286 -52.74 -18.65 1.38
C PRO A 286 -51.62 -18.12 0.49
N GLU A 287 -51.61 -18.51 -0.78
CA GLU A 287 -50.64 -18.07 -1.77
C GLU A 287 -50.53 -16.54 -1.80
N PRO A 288 -49.34 -15.96 -1.60
CA PRO A 288 -49.14 -14.56 -1.92
C PRO A 288 -49.05 -14.41 -3.44
N ASP A 289 -49.89 -13.53 -3.97
CA ASP A 289 -49.89 -13.07 -5.35
C ASP A 289 -48.45 -12.86 -5.87
N SER A 290 -48.15 -13.53 -6.98
CA SER A 290 -46.94 -13.37 -7.79
C SER A 290 -46.96 -12.01 -8.48
N GLY A 291 -46.71 -10.95 -7.72
CA GLY A 291 -46.32 -9.64 -8.25
C GLY A 291 -44.85 -9.63 -8.67
N PRO A 292 -44.48 -9.02 -9.80
CA PRO A 292 -43.08 -8.95 -10.23
C PRO A 292 -42.24 -8.18 -9.21
N VAL A 293 -41.20 -8.84 -8.69
CA VAL A 293 -40.21 -8.24 -7.80
C VAL A 293 -39.43 -7.19 -8.60
N ALA A 294 -39.73 -5.92 -8.36
CA ALA A 294 -38.95 -4.82 -8.87
C ALA A 294 -37.53 -4.90 -8.28
N THR A 295 -36.54 -5.17 -9.14
CA THR A 295 -35.11 -5.03 -8.79
C THR A 295 -34.85 -3.57 -8.46
N LEU A 296 -34.75 -3.29 -7.15
CA LEU A 296 -34.43 -1.96 -6.63
C LEU A 296 -33.00 -1.59 -7.05
N ASP A 297 -32.93 -0.63 -7.96
CA ASP A 297 -31.72 0.11 -8.31
C ASP A 297 -31.05 0.66 -7.06
N HIS A 298 -29.73 0.45 -6.99
CA HIS A 298 -28.91 0.79 -5.85
C HIS A 298 -28.56 2.29 -5.87
N SER A 299 -29.34 3.11 -5.15
CA SER A 299 -29.00 4.53 -4.93
C SER A 299 -27.96 4.70 -3.82
N GLY A 300 -26.96 5.53 -4.11
CA GLY A 300 -25.68 5.67 -3.40
C GLY A 300 -25.69 6.31 -2.01
N ASP A 301 -26.63 5.97 -1.14
CA ASP A 301 -26.70 6.48 0.24
C ASP A 301 -26.77 5.37 1.31
N GLN A 302 -25.85 4.40 1.24
CA GLN A 302 -25.64 3.48 2.35
C GLN A 302 -25.07 4.21 3.57
N ARG A 303 -25.96 4.60 4.50
CA ARG A 303 -25.59 4.93 5.88
C ARG A 303 -24.72 3.82 6.45
N LYS A 304 -23.58 4.21 7.04
CA LYS A 304 -22.69 3.32 7.80
C LYS A 304 -23.46 2.60 8.90
N SER A 305 -23.85 1.36 8.63
CA SER A 305 -24.29 0.38 9.60
C SER A 305 -23.09 -0.01 10.45
N THR A 306 -22.88 0.73 11.53
CA THR A 306 -22.09 0.20 12.65
C THR A 306 -23.10 -0.48 13.56
N PRO A 307 -23.08 -1.82 13.70
CA PRO A 307 -23.91 -2.49 14.68
C PRO A 307 -23.45 -2.00 16.05
N THR A 308 -24.24 -1.12 16.65
CA THR A 308 -24.03 -0.70 18.03
C THR A 308 -24.58 -1.85 18.86
N HIS A 309 -23.72 -2.85 19.15
CA HIS A 309 -24.07 -3.87 20.14
C HIS A 309 -24.41 -3.15 21.45
N PRO A 310 -25.64 -3.27 21.98
CA PRO A 310 -25.90 -2.85 23.33
C PRO A 310 -25.04 -3.74 24.23
N SER A 311 -23.96 -3.19 24.77
CA SER A 311 -23.29 -3.78 25.92
C SER A 311 -24.37 -4.06 26.96
N PRO A 312 -24.43 -5.26 27.58
CA PRO A 312 -25.33 -5.48 28.70
C PRO A 312 -25.11 -4.34 29.68
N GLN A 313 -26.17 -3.56 29.93
CA GLN A 313 -26.11 -2.43 30.84
C GLN A 313 -25.80 -3.01 32.22
N ARG A 314 -24.52 -2.98 32.59
CA ARG A 314 -24.07 -3.21 33.95
C ARG A 314 -24.90 -2.28 34.81
N GLN A 315 -25.80 -2.83 35.63
CA GLN A 315 -26.66 -2.05 36.51
C GLN A 315 -25.80 -1.01 37.22
N LYS A 316 -26.06 0.27 36.94
CA LYS A 316 -25.28 1.36 37.51
C LYS A 316 -25.62 1.39 39.00
N ARG A 317 -24.68 0.98 39.86
CA ARG A 317 -24.84 1.10 41.32
C ARG A 317 -25.24 2.54 41.65
N THR A 318 -26.35 2.69 42.37
CA THR A 318 -26.87 4.01 42.71
C THR A 318 -26.04 4.63 43.83
N LEU A 319 -26.23 5.92 44.11
CA LEU A 319 -25.55 6.55 45.26
C LEU A 319 -26.00 5.93 46.59
N ALA A 320 -27.28 5.54 46.68
CA ALA A 320 -27.85 4.93 47.87
C ALA A 320 -27.20 3.57 48.17
N ASP A 321 -26.95 2.76 47.14
CA ASP A 321 -26.24 1.48 47.29
C ASP A 321 -24.82 1.69 47.84
N LEU A 322 -24.10 2.68 47.31
CA LEU A 322 -22.75 3.01 47.77
C LEU A 322 -22.73 3.56 49.20
N ARG A 323 -23.79 4.25 49.67
CA ARG A 323 -23.90 4.71 51.05
C ARG A 323 -24.10 3.55 52.02
N ARG A 324 -24.94 2.58 51.65
CA ARG A 324 -25.14 1.36 52.45
C ARG A 324 -23.86 0.52 52.53
N GLU A 325 -23.23 0.23 51.39
CA GLU A 325 -21.94 -0.50 51.36
C GLU A 325 -20.85 0.25 52.15
N PHE A 326 -20.85 1.59 52.12
CA PHE A 326 -19.92 2.41 52.91
C PHE A 326 -20.19 2.31 54.41
N ALA A 327 -21.45 2.40 54.85
CA ALA A 327 -21.82 2.24 56.26
C ALA A 327 -21.42 0.86 56.81
N ASP A 328 -21.69 -0.20 56.03
CA ASP A 328 -21.28 -1.57 56.38
C ASP A 328 -19.75 -1.70 56.47
N ALA A 329 -19.02 -1.08 55.55
CA ALA A 329 -17.56 -1.09 55.54
C ALA A 329 -16.94 -0.35 56.74
N VAL A 330 -17.57 0.76 57.17
CA VAL A 330 -17.16 1.52 58.36
C VAL A 330 -17.48 0.75 59.63
N ALA A 331 -18.65 0.10 59.71
CA ALA A 331 -19.03 -0.73 60.86
C ALA A 331 -18.11 -1.94 61.07
N THR A 332 -17.55 -2.46 59.98
CA THR A 332 -16.61 -3.60 59.98
C THR A 332 -15.14 -3.18 60.10
N ASP A 333 -14.86 -1.88 60.28
CA ASP A 333 -13.50 -1.29 60.31
C ASP A 333 -12.62 -1.69 59.12
N SER A 334 -13.25 -1.99 57.98
CA SER A 334 -12.57 -2.46 56.76
C SER A 334 -12.05 -1.30 55.89
N ILE A 335 -12.31 -0.06 56.29
CA ILE A 335 -12.04 1.13 55.50
C ILE A 335 -11.75 2.34 56.38
N ASP A 336 -10.85 3.22 55.93
CA ASP A 336 -10.64 4.53 56.56
C ASP A 336 -11.67 5.52 55.99
N PRO A 337 -12.66 5.98 56.78
CA PRO A 337 -13.72 6.85 56.30
C PRO A 337 -13.23 8.29 56.02
N LYS A 338 -12.03 8.66 56.50
CA LYS A 338 -11.46 10.00 56.28
C LYS A 338 -10.67 10.09 54.97
N SER A 339 -10.36 8.97 54.33
CA SER A 339 -9.57 8.89 53.09
C SER A 339 -10.40 8.52 51.87
N ALA A 340 -10.54 9.46 50.92
CA ALA A 340 -11.29 9.24 49.68
C ALA A 340 -10.67 8.13 48.81
N GLU A 341 -9.36 7.91 48.88
CA GLU A 341 -8.71 6.85 48.11
C GLU A 341 -8.95 5.46 48.73
N SER A 342 -9.10 5.39 50.06
CA SER A 342 -9.52 4.17 50.77
C SER A 342 -10.95 3.80 50.34
N ILE A 343 -11.88 4.75 50.43
CA ILE A 343 -13.28 4.64 49.96
C ILE A 343 -13.37 4.15 48.51
N ARG A 344 -12.58 4.76 47.63
CA ARG A 344 -12.55 4.42 46.21
C ARG A 344 -12.08 2.98 45.97
N LYS A 345 -11.02 2.54 46.65
CA LYS A 345 -10.42 1.22 46.44
C LYS A 345 -11.32 0.10 46.95
N THR A 346 -11.89 0.26 48.15
CA THR A 346 -12.75 -0.74 48.77
C THR A 346 -14.08 -0.86 48.02
N LEU A 347 -14.76 0.26 47.74
CA LEU A 347 -16.08 0.26 47.08
C LEU A 347 -16.02 0.20 45.55
N ARG A 348 -14.80 0.27 44.97
CA ARG A 348 -14.56 0.32 43.52
C ARG A 348 -15.39 1.39 42.78
N CYS A 349 -15.63 2.52 43.43
CA CYS A 349 -16.43 3.62 42.90
C CYS A 349 -15.55 4.69 42.21
N SER A 350 -16.18 5.68 41.58
CA SER A 350 -15.44 6.77 40.93
C SER A 350 -14.85 7.74 41.98
N PRO A 351 -13.74 8.44 41.66
CA PRO A 351 -13.13 9.41 42.59
C PRO A 351 -14.10 10.49 43.09
N ALA A 352 -15.05 10.92 42.25
CA ALA A 352 -16.05 11.92 42.61
C ALA A 352 -17.01 11.40 43.69
N ARG A 353 -17.48 10.16 43.55
CA ARG A 353 -18.38 9.52 44.52
C ARG A 353 -17.67 9.22 45.84
N ALA A 354 -16.41 8.81 45.79
CA ALA A 354 -15.62 8.58 46.99
C ALA A 354 -15.40 9.87 47.81
N ARG A 355 -15.14 11.01 47.14
CA ARG A 355 -15.06 12.32 47.79
C ARG A 355 -16.38 12.73 48.41
N GLN A 356 -17.48 12.53 47.67
CA GLN A 356 -18.82 12.83 48.17
C GLN A 356 -19.15 12.05 49.45
N LEU A 357 -18.88 10.75 49.50
CA LEU A 357 -19.11 9.92 50.69
C LEU A 357 -18.25 10.34 51.88
N ARG A 358 -16.95 10.65 51.63
CA ARG A 358 -16.07 11.19 52.67
C ARG A 358 -16.60 12.50 53.24
N ASP A 359 -17.07 13.39 52.38
CA ASP A 359 -17.54 14.71 52.78
C ASP A 359 -18.89 14.61 53.50
N GLU A 360 -19.76 13.69 53.11
CA GLU A 360 -21.00 13.33 53.83
C GLU A 360 -20.70 12.78 55.24
N TYR A 361 -19.72 11.88 55.36
CA TYR A 361 -19.25 11.35 56.64
C TYR A 361 -18.65 12.43 57.54
N ARG A 362 -17.80 13.32 57.00
CA ARG A 362 -17.22 14.45 57.75
C ARG A 362 -18.26 15.47 58.22
N LYS A 363 -19.37 15.61 57.49
CA LYS A 363 -20.48 16.51 57.83
C LYS A 363 -21.47 15.90 58.83
N GLY A 364 -21.29 14.64 59.24
CA GLY A 364 -22.18 13.95 60.18
C GLY A 364 -23.52 13.52 59.58
N ASN A 365 -23.65 13.50 58.25
CA ASN A 365 -24.90 13.17 57.54
C ASN A 365 -25.00 11.68 57.15
N ALA A 366 -24.13 10.83 57.68
CA ALA A 366 -24.14 9.40 57.43
C ALA A 366 -23.95 8.64 58.76
N ALA A 367 -25.07 8.42 59.44
CA ALA A 367 -25.31 7.27 60.32
C ALA A 367 -26.59 6.60 59.83
#